data_AF-A0A3B8ST72-F1
#
_entry.id   AF-A0A3B8ST72-F1
#
_cell.length_a   1.000
_cell.length_b   1.000
_cell.length_c   1.000
_cell.angle_alpha   90.00
_cell.angle_beta   90.00
_cell.angle_gamma   90.00
#
_symmetry.space_group_name_H-M   'P 1'
#
loop_
_entity.id
_entity.type
_entity.pdbx_description
1 polymer ?
#
loop_
_entity_poly.entity_id
_entity_poly.type
_entity_poly.pdbx_seq_one_letter_code
_entity_poly.pdbx_strand_id
1 'polypeptide(L)'
;MEHYISLFVKAIFIENMALAFFLGMCTFLALSKNIKTAVGLGIAVIVVLAITVPVNNLILTGLLKEGALTWISPELANVDLRFLGLLSYIGVIAALV
;
A
#
# COMPACT_ATOMS: atom_id res chain seq x y z
N MET A 1 25.65 -11.25 26.07
CA MET A 1 24.87 -12.31 25.37
C MET A 1 23.46 -11.84 25.07
N GLU A 2 22.79 -11.18 26.01
CA GLU A 2 21.43 -10.61 25.84
C GLU A 2 21.30 -9.67 24.63
N HIS A 3 22.31 -8.83 24.35
CA HIS A 3 22.31 -7.94 23.19
C HIS A 3 22.37 -8.67 21.83
N TYR A 4 23.03 -9.82 21.76
CA TYR A 4 23.09 -10.60 20.51
C TYR A 4 21.78 -11.37 20.29
N ILE A 5 21.15 -11.85 21.36
CA ILE A 5 19.84 -12.51 21.30
C ILE A 5 18.74 -11.50 20.95
N SER A 6 18.76 -10.29 21.53
CA SER A 6 17.79 -9.24 21.18
C SER A 6 17.96 -8.76 19.75
N LEU A 7 19.20 -8.61 19.26
CA LEU A 7 19.48 -8.29 17.86
C LEU A 7 18.99 -9.41 16.92
N PHE A 8 19.21 -10.66 17.28
CA PHE A 8 18.74 -11.82 16.52
C PHE A 8 17.21 -11.87 16.41
N VAL A 9 16.50 -11.68 17.52
CA VAL A 9 15.01 -11.66 17.54
C VAL A 9 14.48 -10.46 16.77
N LYS A 10 15.07 -9.26 16.95
CA LYS A 10 14.68 -8.06 16.21
C LYS A 10 14.90 -8.22 14.71
N ALA A 11 16.04 -8.78 14.31
CA ALA A 11 16.37 -9.02 12.91
C ALA A 11 15.44 -10.03 12.23
N ILE A 12 14.99 -11.07 12.93
CA ILE A 12 14.14 -12.12 12.35
C ILE A 12 12.66 -11.73 12.28
N PHE A 13 12.13 -11.02 13.30
CA PHE A 13 10.69 -10.81 13.43
C PHE A 13 10.24 -9.36 13.22
N ILE A 14 11.08 -8.38 13.55
CA ILE A 14 10.70 -6.96 13.55
C ILE A 14 11.20 -6.27 12.30
N GLU A 15 12.47 -6.49 11.94
CA GLU A 15 13.09 -5.85 10.76
C GLU A 15 13.09 -6.76 9.52
N ASN A 16 12.67 -8.01 9.64
CA ASN A 16 12.53 -8.91 8.50
C ASN A 16 11.25 -8.57 7.70
N MET A 17 11.42 -7.65 6.76
CA MET A 17 10.36 -7.21 5.85
C MET A 17 9.66 -8.40 5.18
N ALA A 18 10.39 -9.45 4.78
CA ALA A 18 9.80 -10.61 4.12
C ALA A 18 8.82 -11.37 5.05
N LEU A 19 9.20 -11.61 6.31
CA LEU A 19 8.34 -12.33 7.27
C LEU A 19 7.10 -11.52 7.67
N ALA A 20 7.25 -10.19 7.83
CA ALA A 20 6.15 -9.28 8.11
C ALA A 20 5.15 -9.20 6.94
N PHE A 21 5.63 -9.17 5.70
CA PHE A 21 4.77 -9.20 4.52
C PHE A 21 4.07 -10.55 4.33
N PHE A 22 4.73 -11.68 4.61
CA PHE A 22 4.10 -13.01 4.47
C PHE A 22 2.99 -13.28 5.50
N LEU A 23 3.12 -12.80 6.74
CA LEU A 23 2.07 -12.93 7.76
C LEU A 23 0.93 -11.92 7.58
N GLY A 24 1.21 -10.76 6.96
CA GLY A 24 0.22 -9.69 6.77
C GLY A 24 -0.72 -9.87 5.57
N MET A 25 -0.44 -10.82 4.67
CA MET A 25 -1.22 -11.02 3.45
C MET A 25 -2.14 -12.24 3.55
N CYS A 26 -3.45 -12.00 3.73
CA CYS A 26 -4.49 -13.04 3.74
C CYS A 26 -4.51 -13.89 2.45
N THR A 27 -4.16 -13.30 1.30
CA THR A 27 -4.09 -13.99 0.00
C THR A 27 -2.91 -14.98 -0.10
N PHE A 28 -1.79 -14.68 0.53
CA PHE A 28 -0.60 -15.54 0.53
C PHE A 28 -0.85 -16.83 1.33
N LEU A 29 -1.42 -16.72 2.52
CA LEU A 29 -1.73 -17.89 3.36
C LEU A 29 -2.71 -18.84 2.66
N ALA A 30 -3.71 -18.30 1.96
CA ALA A 30 -4.73 -19.09 1.25
C ALA A 30 -4.18 -19.84 0.02
N LEU A 31 -3.21 -19.26 -0.70
CA LEU A 31 -2.75 -19.78 -2.00
C LEU A 31 -1.31 -20.34 -1.99
N SER A 32 -0.68 -20.41 -0.82
CA SER A 32 0.71 -20.90 -0.62
C SER A 32 0.99 -22.32 -1.12
N LYS A 33 -0.01 -23.21 -1.17
CA LYS A 33 0.17 -24.62 -1.53
C LYS A 33 0.17 -24.90 -3.05
N ASN A 34 -0.37 -23.99 -3.85
CA ASN A 34 -0.58 -24.22 -5.29
C ASN A 34 0.22 -23.21 -6.13
N ILE A 35 1.42 -23.61 -6.58
CA ILE A 35 2.35 -22.76 -7.32
C ILE A 35 1.72 -22.17 -8.59
N LYS A 36 0.96 -22.97 -9.35
CA LYS A 36 0.30 -22.51 -10.58
C LYS A 36 -0.67 -21.34 -10.31
N THR A 37 -1.44 -21.42 -9.22
CA THR A 37 -2.39 -20.38 -8.81
C THR A 37 -1.68 -19.18 -8.20
N ALA A 38 -0.62 -19.40 -7.41
CA ALA A 38 0.17 -18.35 -6.80
C ALA A 38 0.88 -17.46 -7.84
N VAL A 39 1.37 -18.04 -8.94
CA VAL A 39 1.97 -17.28 -10.05
C VAL A 39 0.93 -16.40 -10.74
N GLY A 40 -0.27 -16.94 -11.03
CA GLY A 40 -1.36 -16.16 -11.62
C GLY A 40 -1.80 -14.99 -10.74
N LEU A 41 -1.94 -15.23 -9.42
CA LEU A 41 -2.25 -14.19 -8.45
C LEU A 41 -1.15 -13.13 -8.38
N GLY A 42 0.12 -13.54 -8.37
CA GLY A 42 1.25 -12.62 -8.34
C GLY A 42 1.26 -11.66 -9.53
N ILE A 43 1.01 -12.17 -10.74
CA ILE A 43 0.91 -11.35 -11.95
C ILE A 43 -0.28 -10.37 -11.84
N ALA A 44 -1.44 -10.83 -11.39
CA ALA A 44 -2.61 -9.97 -11.21
C ALA A 44 -2.31 -8.81 -10.23
N VAL A 45 -1.68 -9.11 -9.10
CA VAL A 45 -1.29 -8.10 -8.09
C VAL A 45 -0.27 -7.11 -8.66
N ILE A 46 0.74 -7.57 -9.42
CA ILE A 46 1.73 -6.69 -10.04
C ILE A 46 1.05 -5.71 -11.01
N VAL A 47 0.11 -6.19 -11.83
CA VAL A 47 -0.63 -5.33 -12.77
C VAL A 47 -1.48 -4.31 -12.02
N VAL A 48 -2.21 -4.73 -10.99
CA VAL A 48 -3.02 -3.83 -10.17
C VAL A 48 -2.13 -2.78 -9.49
N LEU A 49 -0.99 -3.16 -8.90
CA LEU A 49 -0.06 -2.19 -8.30
C LEU A 49 0.52 -1.23 -9.33
N ALA A 50 0.87 -1.72 -10.52
CA ALA A 50 1.43 -0.90 -11.59
C ALA A 50 0.47 0.20 -12.05
N ILE A 51 -0.85 -0.02 -11.96
CA ILE A 51 -1.88 0.96 -12.34
C ILE A 51 -2.27 1.82 -11.14
N THR A 52 -2.51 1.22 -9.97
CA THR A 52 -2.97 1.92 -8.77
C THR A 52 -1.95 2.92 -8.23
N VAL A 53 -0.65 2.64 -8.30
CA VAL A 53 0.38 3.56 -7.77
C VAL A 53 0.42 4.89 -8.54
N PRO A 54 0.51 4.91 -9.89
CA PRO A 54 0.39 6.16 -10.66
C PRO A 54 -0.93 6.89 -10.42
N VAL A 55 -2.06 6.17 -10.37
CA VAL A 55 -3.38 6.78 -10.14
C VAL A 55 -3.47 7.41 -8.75
N ASN A 56 -2.97 6.74 -7.72
CA ASN A 56 -2.91 7.27 -6.36
C ASN A 56 -1.99 8.51 -6.28
N ASN A 57 -0.92 8.56 -7.05
CA ASN A 57 -0.05 9.74 -7.12
C ASN A 57 -0.75 10.95 -7.77
N LEU A 58 -1.55 10.70 -8.81
CA LEU A 58 -2.38 11.74 -9.43
C LEU A 58 -3.46 12.25 -8.45
N ILE A 59 -4.08 11.35 -7.69
CA ILE A 59 -5.06 11.72 -6.67
C ILE A 59 -4.41 12.47 -5.51
N LEU A 60 -3.22 12.07 -5.06
CA LEU A 60 -2.50 12.78 -4.02
C LEU A 60 -2.16 14.20 -4.45
N THR A 61 -1.56 14.37 -5.62
CA THR A 61 -1.11 15.67 -6.13
C THR A 61 -2.27 16.54 -6.59
N GLY A 62 -3.31 15.92 -7.13
CA GLY A 62 -4.44 16.58 -7.77
C GLY A 62 -5.68 16.68 -6.92
N LEU A 63 -5.82 16.05 -5.74
CA LEU A 63 -6.99 16.20 -4.87
C LEU A 63 -6.67 16.36 -3.38
N LEU A 64 -5.66 15.65 -2.87
CA LEU A 64 -5.47 15.52 -1.42
C LEU A 64 -4.43 16.46 -0.82
N LYS A 65 -3.41 16.84 -1.59
CA LYS A 65 -2.34 17.71 -1.13
C LYS A 65 -2.87 19.13 -0.89
N GLU A 66 -2.31 19.82 0.09
CA GLU A 66 -2.52 21.26 0.29
C GLU A 66 -2.23 22.02 -1.02
N GLY A 67 -3.16 22.88 -1.44
CA GLY A 67 -3.11 23.59 -2.72
C GLY A 67 -3.59 22.78 -3.94
N ALA A 68 -3.94 21.50 -3.79
CA ALA A 68 -4.42 20.68 -4.90
C ALA A 68 -5.73 21.24 -5.45
N LEU A 69 -6.72 21.59 -4.61
CA LEU A 69 -8.07 22.06 -4.97
C LEU A 69 -8.16 23.45 -5.60
N THR A 70 -7.02 24.07 -5.91
CA THR A 70 -6.94 25.39 -6.55
C THR A 70 -7.63 25.46 -7.91
N TRP A 71 -7.89 24.32 -8.58
CA TRP A 71 -8.67 24.28 -9.82
C TRP A 71 -10.19 24.42 -9.61
N ILE A 72 -10.72 24.11 -8.42
CA ILE A 72 -12.17 24.21 -8.11
C ILE A 72 -12.50 25.57 -7.51
N SER A 73 -11.71 26.04 -6.54
CA SER A 73 -11.83 27.41 -6.05
C SER A 73 -10.52 27.93 -5.45
N PRO A 74 -10.19 29.23 -5.62
CA PRO A 74 -9.00 29.84 -5.02
C PRO A 74 -9.01 29.84 -3.48
N GLU A 75 -10.19 29.77 -2.86
CA GLU A 75 -10.38 29.80 -1.39
C GLU A 75 -10.02 28.47 -0.71
N LEU A 76 -10.03 27.35 -1.45
CA LEU A 76 -9.71 26.01 -0.93
C LEU A 76 -8.21 25.68 -0.96
N ALA A 77 -7.35 26.65 -1.27
CA ALA A 77 -5.91 26.44 -1.43
C ALA A 77 -5.20 25.94 -0.15
N ASN A 78 -5.71 26.26 1.03
CA ASN A 78 -5.09 25.87 2.31
C ASN A 78 -5.75 24.66 2.98
N VAL A 79 -6.66 23.95 2.29
CA VAL A 79 -7.33 22.78 2.87
C VAL A 79 -6.48 21.54 2.64
N ASP A 80 -6.02 20.92 3.73
CA ASP A 80 -5.33 19.63 3.69
C ASP A 80 -6.35 18.47 3.83
N LEU A 81 -6.54 17.71 2.75
CA LEU A 81 -7.41 16.53 2.74
C LEU A 81 -6.62 15.21 2.90
N ARG A 82 -5.33 15.25 3.23
CA ARG A 82 -4.52 14.05 3.45
C ARG A 82 -5.09 13.11 4.52
N PHE A 83 -5.88 13.62 5.47
CA PHE A 83 -6.61 12.78 6.43
C PHE A 83 -7.51 11.74 5.73
N LEU A 84 -8.09 12.09 4.58
CA LEU A 84 -8.91 11.19 3.76
C LEU A 84 -8.09 10.28 2.84
N GLY A 85 -6.76 10.36 2.88
CA GLY A 85 -5.86 9.64 1.98
C GLY A 85 -6.02 8.14 2.03
N LEU A 86 -6.06 7.56 3.23
CA LEU A 86 -6.25 6.12 3.40
C LEU A 86 -7.57 5.63 2.79
N LEU A 87 -8.67 6.35 3.02
CA LEU A 87 -9.98 6.01 2.47
C LEU A 87 -9.99 6.11 0.94
N SER A 88 -9.38 7.17 0.40
CA SER A 88 -9.28 7.39 -1.05
C SER A 88 -8.47 6.27 -1.74
N TYR A 89 -7.31 5.91 -1.20
CA TYR A 89 -6.47 4.86 -1.80
C TYR A 89 -7.13 3.49 -1.75
N ILE A 90 -7.82 3.15 -0.65
CA ILE A 90 -8.58 1.89 -0.55
C ILE A 90 -9.71 1.89 -1.59
N GLY A 91 -10.44 3.00 -1.75
CA GLY A 91 -11.50 3.14 -2.74
C GLY A 91 -11.01 2.99 -4.18
N VAL A 92 -9.84 3.53 -4.50
CA VAL A 92 -9.23 3.41 -5.83
C VAL A 92 -8.83 1.97 -6.13
N ILE A 93 -8.23 1.27 -5.17
CA ILE A 93 -7.90 -0.16 -5.32
C ILE A 93 -9.18 -0.97 -5.53
N ALA A 94 -10.24 -0.68 -4.77
CA ALA A 94 -11.53 -1.37 -4.89
C ALA A 94 -12.27 -1.09 -6.21
N ALA A 95 -12.04 0.06 -6.84
CA ALA A 95 -12.65 0.39 -8.13
C ALA A 95 -11.90 -0.19 -9.34
N LEU A 96 -10.60 -0.50 -9.16
CA LEU A 96 -9.74 -1.04 -10.21
C LEU A 96 -9.72 -2.57 -10.27
N VAL A 97 -10.10 -3.24 -9.18
CA VAL A 97 -10.21 -4.71 -9.06
C VAL A 97 -11.65 -5.14 -9.29
#